data_AF-A0AA50DY94-F1
#
_entry.id   AF-A0AA50DY94-F1
#
_cell.length_a   1.000
_cell.length_b   1.000
_cell.length_c   1.000
_cell.angle_alpha   90.00
_cell.angle_beta   90.00
_cell.angle_gamma   90.00
#
_symmetry.space_group_name_H-M   'P 1'
#
loop_
_entity.id
_entity.type
_entity.pdbx_description
1 polymer ?
#
loop_
_entity_poly.entity_id
_entity_poly.type
_entity_poly.pdbx_seq_one_letter_code
_entity_poly.pdbx_strand_id
1 'polypeptide(L)' 'METVVDYQKNPKTATGIWFDQQTVESLVQAVETFSNISHQISPENCFLQANRFSSKIFQTSYLALLEKYCHQAPRRT' A
#
# COMPACT_ATOMS: atom_id res chain seq x y z
N MET A 1 -1.54 -3.80 4.88
CA MET A 1 -1.35 -3.34 3.49
C MET A 1 -0.48 -2.11 3.55
N GLU A 2 0.51 -2.01 2.68
CA GLU A 2 1.40 -0.84 2.61
C GLU A 2 0.87 0.20 1.62
N THR A 3 1.02 1.49 1.93
CA THR A 3 0.60 2.59 1.05
C THR A 3 1.55 2.77 -0.14
N VAL A 4 2.85 2.53 0.07
CA VAL A 4 3.89 2.61 -0.96
C VAL A 4 4.28 1.21 -1.43
N VAL A 5 4.14 0.97 -2.73
CA VAL A 5 4.74 -0.18 -3.42
C VAL A 5 6.12 0.25 -3.90
N ASP A 6 7.14 -0.30 -3.27
CA ASP A 6 8.53 0.05 -3.55
C ASP A 6 8.96 -0.30 -4.98
N TYR A 7 9.58 0.66 -5.67
CA TYR A 7 10.10 0.47 -7.02
C TYR A 7 11.20 -0.59 -7.11
N GLN A 8 12.12 -0.66 -6.15
CA GLN A 8 13.24 -1.61 -6.22
C GLN A 8 12.73 -3.06 -6.13
N LYS A 9 11.67 -3.28 -5.35
CA LYS A 9 11.04 -4.60 -5.20
C LYS A 9 10.04 -4.92 -6.31
N ASN A 10 9.26 -3.93 -6.76
CA ASN A 10 8.17 -4.14 -7.72
C ASN A 10 8.10 -3.02 -8.77
N PRO A 11 9.04 -2.93 -9.73
CA PRO A 11 9.14 -1.80 -10.65
C PRO A 11 7.86 -1.54 -11.46
N LYS A 12 7.18 -2.61 -11.89
CA LYS A 12 6.00 -2.52 -12.78
C LYS A 12 4.75 -1.94 -12.11
N THR A 13 4.61 -2.16 -10.81
CA THR A 13 3.45 -1.74 -10.01
C THR A 13 3.81 -0.72 -8.93
N ALA A 14 5.01 -0.16 -9.04
CA ALA A 14 5.56 0.79 -8.10
C ALA A 14 4.66 2.01 -7.96
N THR A 15 4.59 2.54 -6.74
CA THR A 15 3.91 3.80 -6.42
C THR A 15 4.83 4.79 -5.70
N GLY A 16 6.08 4.39 -5.44
CA GLY A 16 7.10 5.21 -4.80
C GLY A 16 8.34 4.40 -4.48
N ILE A 17 9.14 4.92 -3.56
CA ILE A 17 10.34 4.26 -3.04
C ILE A 17 10.36 4.34 -1.53
N TRP A 18 11.01 3.37 -0.92
CA TRP A 18 11.37 3.39 0.48
C TRP A 18 12.79 3.92 0.64
N PHE A 19 13.06 4.49 1.81
CA PHE A 19 14.40 4.82 2.25
C PHE A 19 14.69 4.06 3.54
N ASP A 20 15.92 3.57 3.67
CA ASP A 20 16.22 2.49 4.62
C ASP A 20 16.36 2.98 6.06
N GLN A 21 16.76 4.23 6.28
CA GLN A 21 17.01 4.80 7.61
C GLN A 21 16.36 6.17 7.77
N GLN A 22 15.86 6.49 8.96
CA GLN A 22 15.29 7.82 9.26
C GLN A 22 16.39 8.87 9.50
N THR A 23 17.28 9.04 8.52
CA THR A 23 18.34 10.06 8.51
C THR A 23 18.21 10.99 7.32
N VAL A 24 18.87 12.14 7.40
CA VAL A 24 18.87 13.13 6.32
C VAL A 24 19.52 12.57 5.07
N GLU A 25 20.62 11.83 5.21
CA GLU A 25 21.38 11.26 4.10
C GLU A 25 20.55 10.24 3.32
N SER A 26 19.84 9.35 4.04
CA SER A 26 18.96 8.36 3.42
C SER A 26 17.80 9.03 2.68
N LEU A 27 17.23 10.10 3.24
CA LEU A 27 16.18 10.86 2.59
C LEU A 27 16.67 11.57 1.32
N VAL A 28 17.86 12.20 1.37
CA VAL A 28 18.48 12.85 0.19
C VAL A 28 18.70 11.83 -0.92
N GLN A 29 19.31 10.69 -0.60
CA GLN A 29 19.55 9.62 -1.57
C GLN A 29 18.24 9.09 -2.19
N ALA A 30 17.18 8.99 -1.38
CA ALA A 30 15.87 8.59 -1.88
C ALA A 30 15.30 9.64 -2.84
N VAL A 31 15.34 10.93 -2.51
CA VAL A 31 14.86 12.00 -3.41
C VAL A 31 15.62 11.99 -4.75
N GLU A 32 16.94 11.81 -4.74
CA GLU A 32 17.76 11.68 -5.94
C GLU A 32 17.35 10.45 -6.76
N THR A 33 17.20 9.30 -6.09
CA THR A 33 16.76 8.05 -6.73
C THR A 33 15.37 8.22 -7.36
N PHE A 34 14.41 8.77 -6.62
CA PHE A 34 13.05 9.02 -7.08
C PHE A 34 13.04 9.93 -8.31
N SER A 35 13.83 11.01 -8.29
CA SER A 35 13.91 11.95 -9.42
C SER A 35 14.31 11.23 -10.71
N ASN A 36 15.27 10.32 -10.63
CA ASN A 36 15.74 9.52 -11.76
C ASN A 36 14.71 8.52 -12.29
N ILE A 37 13.86 7.96 -11.42
CA ILE A 37 12.90 6.90 -11.81
C ILE A 37 11.45 7.39 -11.94
N SER A 38 11.14 8.63 -11.56
CA SER A 38 9.78 9.15 -11.43
C SER A 38 8.94 8.96 -12.69
N HIS A 39 9.55 9.11 -13.87
CA HIS A 39 8.92 8.89 -15.18
C HIS A 39 8.49 7.44 -15.44
N GLN A 40 8.98 6.48 -14.66
CA GLN A 40 8.63 5.05 -14.76
C GLN A 40 7.49 4.69 -13.80
N ILE A 41 7.15 5.55 -12.85
CA ILE A 41 6.05 5.34 -11.92
C ILE A 41 4.76 5.83 -12.58
N SER A 42 3.86 4.88 -12.88
CA SER A 42 2.58 5.20 -13.51
C SER A 42 1.62 5.89 -12.53
N PRO A 43 1.02 7.03 -12.91
CA PRO A 43 -0.06 7.65 -12.13
C PRO A 43 -1.24 6.72 -11.90
N GLU A 44 -1.55 5.85 -12.86
CA GLU A 44 -2.60 4.82 -12.77
C GLU A 44 -2.33 3.87 -11.60
N ASN A 45 -1.08 3.42 -11.44
CA ASN A 45 -0.70 2.52 -10.33
C ASN A 45 -0.89 3.21 -8.97
N CYS A 46 -0.52 4.48 -8.87
CA CYS A 46 -0.73 5.28 -7.66
C CYS A 46 -2.21 5.40 -7.31
N PHE A 47 -3.05 5.70 -8.31
CA PHE A 47 -4.51 5.78 -8.13
C PHE A 47 -5.10 4.44 -7.70
N LEU A 48 -4.79 3.35 -8.39
CA LEU A 48 -5.29 2.02 -8.09
C LEU A 48 -4.88 1.57 -6.69
N GLN A 49 -3.62 1.80 -6.30
CA GLN A 49 -3.13 1.46 -4.96
C GLN A 49 -3.84 2.29 -3.89
N ALA A 50 -4.01 3.61 -4.09
CA ALA A 50 -4.74 4.47 -3.16
C ALA A 50 -6.21 4.04 -3.00
N ASN A 51 -6.87 3.64 -4.10
CA ASN A 51 -8.26 3.22 -4.08
C ASN A 51 -8.51 1.96 -3.21
N ARG A 52 -7.49 1.12 -3.01
CA ARG A 52 -7.56 -0.03 -2.08
C ARG A 52 -7.75 0.40 -0.62
N PHE A 53 -7.41 1.63 -0.28
CA PHE A 53 -7.59 2.21 1.06
C PHE A 53 -8.88 3.04 1.17
N SER A 54 -9.79 2.94 0.19
CA SER A 54 -11.07 3.63 0.27
C SER A 54 -11.93 3.13 1.43
N SER A 55 -12.76 4.02 1.98
CA SER A 55 -13.72 3.66 3.04
C SER A 55 -14.64 2.52 2.62
N LYS A 56 -14.98 2.44 1.33
CA LYS A 56 -15.82 1.37 0.79
C LYS A 56 -15.12 0.00 0.90
N ILE A 57 -13.86 -0.10 0.48
CA ILE A 57 -13.06 -1.33 0.61
C ILE A 57 -12.95 -1.72 2.09
N PHE A 58 -12.68 -0.75 2.98
CA PHE A 58 -12.60 -1.01 4.41
C PHE A 58 -13.92 -1.57 4.96
N GLN A 59 -15.05 -0.90 4.72
CA GLN A 59 -16.37 -1.36 5.21
C GLN A 59 -16.70 -2.76 4.70
N THR A 60 -16.53 -3.01 3.39
CA THR A 60 -16.84 -4.32 2.81
C THR A 60 -15.94 -5.42 3.35
N SER A 61 -14.62 -5.17 3.46
CA SER A 61 -13.69 -6.17 4.00
C SER A 61 -13.91 -6.43 5.49
N TYR A 62 -14.28 -5.40 6.26
CA TYR A 62 -14.61 -5.54 7.67
C TYR A 62 -15.92 -6.30 7.91
N LEU A 63 -16.97 -6.02 7.14
CA LEU A 63 -18.22 -6.78 7.22
C LEU A 63 -18.01 -8.25 6.87
N ALA A 64 -17.28 -8.54 5.79
CA ALA A 64 -16.94 -9.92 5.41
C ALA A 64 -16.15 -10.65 6.51
N LEU A 65 -15.28 -9.93 7.24
CA LEU A 65 -14.59 -10.46 8.41
C LEU A 65 -15.58 -10.83 9.52
N LEU A 66 -16.49 -9.94 9.88
CA LEU A 66 -17.50 -10.19 10.91
C LEU A 66 -18.40 -11.38 10.54
N GLU A 67 -18.91 -11.42 9.32
CA GLU A 67 -19.74 -12.53 8.82
C GLU A 67 -19.00 -13.86 8.96
N LYS A 68 -17.73 -13.91 8.54
CA LYS A 68 -16.90 -15.12 8.65
C LYS A 68 -16.81 -15.64 10.09
N TYR A 69 -16.63 -14.77 11.08
CA TYR A 69 -16.43 -15.20 12.48
C TYR A 69 -17.73 -15.32 13.28
N CYS A 70 -18.73 -14.49 13.02
CA CYS A 70 -20.02 -14.53 13.71
C CYS A 70 -20.89 -15.72 13.25
N HIS A 71 -20.80 -16.13 11.98
CA HIS A 71 -21.48 -17.36 11.52
C HIS A 71 -20.81 -18.65 12.00
N GLN A 72 -19.55 -18.58 12.47
CA GLN A 72 -18.78 -19.72 12.98
C GLN A 72 -18.78 -19.82 14.51
N ALA A 73 -19.36 -18.85 15.22
CA ALA A 73 -19.48 -18.92 16.67
C ALA A 73 -20.53 -20.00 17.04
N PRO A 74 -20.16 -21.10 17.73
CA PRO A 74 -21.16 -22.03 18.23
C PRO A 74 -22.10 -21.27 19.16
N ARG A 75 -23.42 -21.39 18.95
CA ARG A 75 -24.40 -20.87 19.90
C ARG A 75 -24.10 -21.55 21.23
N ARG A 76 -23.63 -20.78 22.21
CA ARG A 76 -23.54 -21.25 23.60
C ARG A 76 -24.97 -21.48 24.09
N THR A 77 -25.40 -22.74 24.07
CA THR A 77 -26.57 -23.24 24.81
C THR A 77 -26.25 -23.28 26.29
#